data_AF-A0A822CB71-F1
#
_entry.id   AF-A0A822CB71-F1
#
_cell.length_a   1.000
_cell.length_b   1.000
_cell.length_c   1.000
_cell.angle_alpha   90.00
_cell.angle_beta   90.00
_cell.angle_gamma   90.00
#
_symmetry.space_group_name_H-M   'P 1'
#
loop_
_entity.id
_entity.type
_entity.pdbx_description
1 polymer ?
#
loop_
_entity_poly.entity_id
_entity_poly.type
_entity_poly.pdbx_seq_one_letter_code
_entity_poly.pdbx_strand_id
1 'polypeptide(L)' 'MLSVNEHKKIKWQLDNIPESIKGKPRQNLRTTLKKKLHEHELISRFAPFEPYLYQQFFINRNTNAQTL' A
#
# COMPACT_ATOMS: atom_id res chain seq x y z
N MET A 1 -6.95 -4.84 -4.87
CA MET A 1 -7.09 -3.83 -3.80
C MET A 1 -8.57 -3.79 -3.40
N LEU A 2 -8.89 -3.78 -2.11
CA LEU A 2 -10.30 -3.73 -1.65
C LEU A 2 -10.85 -2.32 -1.83
N SER A 3 -12.12 -2.20 -2.18
CA SER A 3 -12.85 -0.93 -2.05
C SER A 3 -13.10 -0.58 -0.58
N VAL A 4 -13.39 0.69 -0.29
CA VAL A 4 -13.69 1.17 1.07
C VAL A 4 -14.84 0.39 1.71
N ASN A 5 -15.88 0.07 0.94
CA ASN A 5 -17.05 -0.68 1.43
C ASN A 5 -16.73 -2.15 1.70
N GLU A 6 -15.94 -2.79 0.83
CA GLU A 6 -15.48 -4.17 1.05
C GLU A 6 -14.59 -4.28 2.28
N HIS A 7 -13.68 -3.33 2.47
CA HIS A 7 -12.82 -3.28 3.65
C HIS A 7 -13.63 -3.15 4.94
N LYS A 8 -14.60 -2.21 4.99
CA LYS A 8 -15.52 -2.05 6.13
C LYS A 8 -16.31 -3.33 6.42
N LYS A 9 -16.83 -3.97 5.37
CA LYS A 9 -17.62 -5.21 5.49
C LYS A 9 -16.77 -6.36 6.04
N ILE A 10 -15.56 -6.57 5.51
CA ILE A 10 -14.65 -7.62 5.97
C ILE A 10 -14.22 -7.38 7.41
N LYS A 11 -13.91 -6.13 7.77
CA LYS A 11 -13.56 -5.76 9.15
C LYS A 11 -14.71 -6.07 10.10
N TRP A 12 -15.92 -5.63 9.77
CA TRP A 12 -17.12 -5.95 10.55
C TRP A 12 -17.32 -7.47 10.68
N GLN A 13 -17.14 -8.24 9.61
CA GLN A 13 -17.24 -9.71 9.68
C GLN A 13 -16.21 -10.34 10.61
N LEU A 14 -14.96 -9.86 10.62
CA LEU A 14 -13.92 -10.36 11.51
C LEU A 14 -14.22 -10.06 12.98
N ASP A 15 -14.71 -8.85 13.27
CA ASP A 15 -15.05 -8.42 14.63
C ASP A 15 -16.21 -9.26 15.21
N ASN A 16 -17.10 -9.76 14.35
CA ASN A 16 -18.23 -10.63 14.73
C ASN A 16 -17.87 -12.12 14.81
N ILE A 17 -16.66 -12.53 14.42
CA ILE A 17 -16.21 -13.93 14.48
C ILE A 17 -15.32 -14.12 15.72
N PRO A 18 -15.83 -14.75 16.81
CA PRO A 18 -15.07 -14.92 18.04
C PRO A 18 -13.74 -15.65 17.83
N GLU A 19 -12.71 -15.23 18.55
CA GLU A 19 -11.37 -15.81 18.44
C GLU A 19 -11.33 -17.28 18.86
N SER A 20 -12.15 -17.66 19.82
CA SER A 20 -12.25 -19.00 20.41
C SER A 20 -13.14 -19.96 19.61
N ILE A 21 -13.47 -19.63 18.36
CA ILE A 21 -14.36 -20.45 17.53
C ILE A 21 -13.81 -21.88 17.39
N LYS A 22 -14.65 -22.84 17.80
CA LYS A 22 -14.43 -24.28 17.61
C LYS A 22 -15.19 -24.70 16.36
N GLY A 23 -14.46 -24.87 15.26
CA GLY A 23 -15.03 -25.34 13.98
C GLY A 23 -14.14 -24.98 12.80
N LYS A 24 -13.64 -26.00 12.09
CA LYS A 24 -12.76 -25.86 10.91
C LYS A 24 -13.29 -24.83 9.88
N PRO A 25 -14.58 -24.81 9.49
CA PRO A 25 -15.06 -23.87 8.48
C PRO A 25 -14.98 -22.41 8.92
N ARG A 26 -15.33 -22.12 10.18
CA ARG A 26 -15.32 -20.76 10.72
C ARG A 26 -13.90 -20.27 11.00
N GLN A 27 -13.00 -21.16 11.43
CA GLN A 27 -11.56 -20.85 11.55
C GLN A 27 -10.96 -20.52 10.19
N ASN A 28 -11.23 -21.33 9.16
CA ASN A 28 -10.75 -21.08 7.80
C ASN A 28 -11.25 -19.73 7.26
N LEU A 29 -12.55 -19.44 7.42
CA LEU A 29 -13.12 -18.16 7.04
C LEU A 29 -12.40 -16.99 7.72
N ARG A 30 -12.18 -17.08 9.03
CA ARG A 30 -11.47 -16.05 9.79
C ARG A 30 -10.05 -15.83 9.25
N THR A 31 -9.30 -16.91 9.01
CA THR A 31 -7.95 -16.86 8.47
C THR A 31 -7.94 -16.21 7.08
N THR A 32 -8.88 -16.57 6.21
CA THR A 32 -9.01 -15.99 4.87
C THR A 32 -9.33 -14.48 4.94
N LEU A 33 -10.25 -14.07 5.81
CA LEU A 33 -10.60 -12.65 5.98
C LEU A 33 -9.42 -11.85 6.53
N LYS A 34 -8.69 -12.38 7.53
CA LYS A 34 -7.46 -11.75 8.05
C LYS A 34 -6.42 -11.56 6.96
N LYS A 35 -6.18 -12.60 6.14
CA LYS A 35 -5.22 -12.54 5.04
C LYS A 35 -5.58 -11.44 4.04
N LYS A 36 -6.83 -11.36 3.60
CA LYS A 36 -7.30 -10.31 2.67
C LYS A 36 -7.11 -8.90 3.21
N LEU A 37 -7.37 -8.70 4.50
CA LEU A 37 -7.23 -7.40 5.16
C LEU A 37 -5.74 -7.00 5.21
N HIS A 38 -4.87 -7.93 5.59
CA HIS A 38 -3.43 -7.72 5.62
C HIS A 38 -2.84 -7.41 4.22
N GLU A 39 -3.23 -8.15 3.19
CA GLU A 39 -2.81 -7.89 1.82
C GLU A 39 -3.26 -6.50 1.34
N HIS A 40 -4.48 -6.09 1.69
CA HIS A 40 -4.96 -4.75 1.36
C HIS A 40 -4.18 -3.65 2.10
N GLU A 41 -3.83 -3.85 3.37
CA GLU A 41 -2.98 -2.92 4.12
C GLU A 41 -1.58 -2.80 3.51
N LEU A 42 -0.97 -3.92 3.13
CA LEU A 42 0.32 -3.93 2.45
C LEU A 42 0.26 -3.12 1.16
N ILE A 43 -0.71 -3.42 0.28
CA ILE A 43 -0.90 -2.69 -0.98
C ILE A 43 -1.13 -1.20 -0.74
N SER A 44 -1.88 -0.84 0.31
CA SER A 44 -2.17 0.57 0.63
C SER A 44 -0.96 1.32 1.22
N ARG A 45 -0.01 0.60 1.85
CA ARG A 45 1.24 1.16 2.38
C ARG A 45 2.29 1.39 1.29
N PHE A 46 2.23 0.63 0.20
CA PHE A 46 2.99 0.95 -1.01
C PHE A 46 2.32 2.13 -1.72
N ALA A 47 2.56 3.34 -1.22
CA ALA A 47 2.30 4.56 -1.98
C ALA A 47 3.06 4.47 -3.33
N PRO A 48 2.49 4.97 -4.44
CA PRO A 48 3.24 5.05 -5.68
C PRO A 48 4.56 5.78 -5.40
N PHE A 49 5.67 5.17 -5.78
CA PHE A 49 6.99 5.78 -5.69
C PHE A 49 6.89 7.16 -6.36
N GLU A 50 6.94 8.24 -5.57
CA GLU A 50 7.06 9.57 -6.16
C GLU A 50 8.42 9.60 -6.86
N PRO A 51 8.47 9.71 -8.20
CA PRO A 51 9.75 9.80 -8.87
C PRO A 51 10.44 11.05 -8.34
N TYR A 52 11.62 10.87 -7.74
CA TYR A 52 12.47 11.99 -7.33
C TYR A 52 12.52 13.01 -8.47
N LEU A 53 12.07 14.24 -8.19
CA LEU A 53 12.21 15.37 -9.11
C LEU A 53 13.69 15.51 -9.45
N TYR A 54 14.07 15.04 -10.64
CA TYR A 54 15.43 15.18 -11.13
C TYR A 54 15.66 16.66 -11.42
N GLN A 55 16.23 17.40 -10.47
CA GLN A 55 16.66 18.78 -10.70
C GLN A 55 17.75 18.77 -11.75
N GLN A 56 17.40 19.09 -13.00
CA GLN A 56 18.37 19.35 -14.06
C GLN A 56 19.10 20.65 -13.75
N PHE A 57 20.31 20.54 -13.21
CA PHE A 57 21.22 21.68 -13.13
C PHE A 57 21.73 21.97 -14.54
N PHE A 58 21.22 23.03 -15.17
CA PHE A 58 21.81 23.57 -16.39
C PHE A 58 23.19 24.15 -16.04
N ILE A 59 24.27 23.48 -16.44
CA ILE A 59 25.62 24.05 -16.35
C ILE A 59 25.70 25.16 -17.39
N ASN A 60 25.61 26.40 -16.93
CA ASN A 60 25.79 27.58 -17.77
C ASN A 60 27.28 27.71 -18.11
N ARG A 61 27.70 27.12 -19.24
CA ARG A 61 29.06 27.30 -19.77
C ARG A 61 29.15 28.68 -20.41
N ASN A 62 29.38 29.70 -19.59
CA ASN A 62 29.93 30.95 -20.11
C ASN A 62 31.39 30.69 -20.48
N THR A 63 31.59 30.26 -21.73
CA THR A 63 32.90 30.31 -22.40
C THR A 63 33.32 31.76 -22.51
N ASN A 64 34.11 32.24 -21.54
CA ASN A 64 34.95 33.40 -21.75
C ASN A 64 36.07 32.99 -22.71
N ALA A 65 35.82 33.12 -24.01
CA ALA A 65 36.86 33.15 -25.01
C ALA A 65 37.62 34.49 -24.87
N GLN A 66 38.60 34.55 -23.96
CA GLN A 66 39.76 35.44 -24.12
C GLN A 66 40.75 34.60 -24.93
N THR A 67 41.06 34.81 -26.22
CA THR A 67 41.40 36.04 -26.96
C THR A 67 42.16 37.08 -26.15
N LEU A 68 43.42 36.76 -25.83
CA LEU A 68 44.64 37.33 -26.45
C LEU A 68 45.88 36.88 -25.65
#